data_AF-A0A3D4YSR2-F1
#
_entry.id   AF-A0A3D4YSR2-F1
#
_cell.length_a   1.000
_cell.length_b   1.000
_cell.length_c   1.000
_cell.angle_alpha   90.00
_cell.angle_beta   90.00
_cell.angle_gamma   90.00
#
_symmetry.space_group_name_H-M   'P 1'
#
loop_
_entity.id
_entity.type
_entity.pdbx_description
1 polymer ?
#
loop_
_entity_poly.entity_id
_entity_poly.type
_entity_poly.pdbx_seq_one_letter_code
_entity_poly.pdbx_strand_id
1 'polypeptide(L)' 'MANRASENPIITPAMVLPSRPDFEVLGVFNPAVTRHDGQVVLLLRVAEAPRKMSSALAAAPIF' A
#
# COMPACT_ATOMS: atom_id res chain seq x y z
N MET A 1 -14.27 -21.02 -12.89
CA MET A 1 -12.86 -20.79 -12.50
C MET A 1 -12.57 -19.31 -12.60
N ALA A 2 -11.77 -18.75 -11.69
CA ALA A 2 -11.33 -17.36 -11.78
C ALA A 2 -10.15 -17.26 -12.75
N ASN A 3 -10.25 -16.38 -13.75
CA ASN A 3 -9.12 -16.03 -14.61
C ASN A 3 -8.27 -14.98 -13.88
N ARG A 4 -6.97 -15.25 -13.70
CA ARG A 4 -6.03 -14.35 -13.02
C ARG A 4 -5.11 -13.73 -14.06
N ALA A 5 -4.91 -12.42 -13.95
CA ALA A 5 -3.87 -11.71 -14.70
C ALA A 5 -2.49 -12.32 -14.39
N SER A 6 -1.65 -12.47 -15.43
CA SER A 6 -0.25 -12.93 -15.34
C SER A 6 0.61 -11.99 -14.51
N GLU A 7 0.24 -10.72 -14.48
CA GLU A 7 0.95 -9.62 -13.84
C GLU A 7 0.69 -9.57 -12.32
N ASN A 8 -0.13 -10.47 -11.78
CA ASN A 8 -0.39 -10.48 -10.35
C ASN A 8 0.88 -10.85 -9.55
N PRO A 9 1.21 -10.10 -8.48
CA PRO A 9 0.53 -8.89 -7.99
C PRO A 9 0.88 -7.65 -8.82
N ILE A 10 -0.15 -6.91 -9.28
CA ILE A 10 0.03 -5.73 -10.16
C ILE A 10 0.72 -4.58 -9.42
N ILE A 11 0.45 -4.44 -8.11
CA ILE A 11 1.08 -3.44 -7.23
C ILE A 11 1.48 -4.14 -5.94
N THR A 12 2.68 -3.83 -5.42
CA THR A 12 3.18 -4.33 -4.14
C THR A 12 3.58 -3.16 -3.23
N PRO A 13 3.70 -3.37 -1.90
CA PRO A 13 4.16 -2.34 -0.97
C PRO A 13 5.50 -1.70 -1.36
N ALA A 14 6.41 -2.47 -1.95
CA ALA A 14 7.74 -1.98 -2.36
C ALA A 14 7.70 -0.94 -3.49
N MET A 15 6.57 -0.81 -4.19
CA MET A 15 6.38 0.17 -5.27
C MET A 15 5.89 1.53 -4.78
N VAL A 16 5.54 1.66 -3.49
CA VAL A 16 4.98 2.88 -2.90
C VAL A 16 5.94 3.39 -1.82
N LEU A 17 6.32 4.65 -1.91
CA LEU A 17 7.10 5.30 -0.87
C LEU A 17 6.19 5.64 0.32
N PRO A 18 6.67 5.46 1.56
CA PRO A 18 5.90 5.88 2.72
C PRO A 18 5.75 7.40 2.74
N SER A 19 4.64 7.87 3.30
CA SER A 19 4.36 9.30 3.46
C SER A 19 5.38 10.05 4.34
N ARG A 20 6.08 9.31 5.22
CA ARG A 20 7.12 9.82 6.13
C ARG A 20 8.35 8.90 6.13
N PRO A 21 9.56 9.45 6.35
CA PRO A 21 10.79 8.64 6.37
C PRO A 21 10.86 7.64 7.53
N ASP A 22 10.27 7.96 8.67
CA ASP A 22 10.21 7.11 9.86
C ASP A 22 9.13 6.01 9.78
N PHE A 23 8.43 5.91 8.64
CA PHE A 23 7.37 4.93 8.39
C PHE A 23 7.79 3.91 7.34
N GLU A 24 7.05 2.80 7.30
CA GLU A 24 7.09 1.78 6.26
C GLU A 24 5.68 1.48 5.73
N VAL A 25 5.59 1.20 4.43
CA VAL A 25 4.34 0.73 3.81
C VAL A 25 4.19 -0.76 4.09
N LEU A 26 3.16 -1.12 4.86
CA LEU A 26 2.85 -2.50 5.19
C LEU A 26 1.98 -3.17 4.13
N GLY A 27 1.15 -2.38 3.44
CA GLY A 27 0.17 -2.91 2.51
C GLY A 27 -0.32 -1.88 1.50
N VAL A 28 -0.55 -2.36 0.28
CA VAL A 28 -1.21 -1.62 -0.79
C VAL A 28 -2.30 -2.53 -1.35
N PHE A 29 -3.56 -2.24 -1.04
CA PHE A 29 -4.65 -3.19 -1.28
C PHE A 29 -6.02 -2.48 -1.39
N ASN A 30 -7.08 -3.27 -1.63
CA ASN A 30 -8.48 -2.83 -1.70
C ASN A 30 -8.73 -1.52 -2.47
N PRO A 31 -8.27 -1.41 -3.72
CA PRO A 31 -8.47 -0.18 -4.47
C PRO A 31 -9.94 -0.02 -4.88
N ALA A 32 -10.43 1.22 -4.84
CA ALA A 32 -11.54 1.59 -5.71
C ALA A 32 -11.02 1.77 -7.14
N VAL A 33 -11.86 1.52 -8.13
CA VAL A 33 -11.46 1.54 -9.55
C VAL A 33 -12.43 2.41 -10.35
N THR A 34 -11.88 3.28 -11.19
CA THR A 34 -12.67 4.05 -12.16
C THR A 34 -11.92 4.20 -13.48
N ARG A 35 -12.66 4.60 -14.53
CA ARG A 35 -12.07 5.09 -15.78
C ARG A 35 -12.21 6.60 -15.83
N HIS A 36 -11.11 7.30 -16.10
CA HIS A 36 -11.08 8.75 -16.23
C HIS A 36 -10.08 9.12 -17.33
N ASP A 37 -10.49 9.97 -18.27
CA ASP A 37 -9.68 10.44 -19.41
C ASP A 37 -8.94 9.31 -20.17
N GLY A 38 -9.65 8.20 -20.41
CA GLY A 38 -9.10 7.04 -21.13
C GLY A 38 -8.13 6.17 -20.33
N GLN A 39 -7.91 6.47 -19.05
CA GLN A 39 -7.03 5.72 -18.16
C GLN A 39 -7.83 4.94 -17.12
N VAL A 40 -7.27 3.83 -16.65
CA VAL A 40 -7.77 3.13 -15.46
C VAL A 40 -7.07 3.72 -14.24
N VAL A 41 -7.87 4.26 -13.32
CA VAL A 41 -7.37 4.85 -12.08
C VAL A 41 -7.68 3.90 -10.93
N LEU A 42 -6.65 3.55 -10.16
CA LEU A 42 -6.77 2.77 -8.93
C LEU A 42 -6.58 3.71 -7.74
N LEU A 43 -7.63 3.90 -6.95
CA LEU A 43 -7.54 4.63 -5.68
C LEU A 43 -7.13 3.66 -4.59
N LEU A 44 -5.82 3.53 -4.38
CA LEU A 44 -5.22 2.53 -3.50
C LEU A 44 -5.48 2.85 -2.02
N ARG A 45 -5.81 1.84 -1.22
CA ARG A 45 -5.63 1.92 0.24
C ARG A 45 -4.19 1.56 0.57
N VAL A 46 -3.44 2.53 1.06
CA VAL A 46 -2.07 2.37 1.54
C VAL A 46 -2.09 2.32 3.07
N ALA A 47 -1.62 1.21 3.63
CA ALA A 47 -1.45 1.05 5.07
C ALA A 47 0.01 1.25 5.43
N GLU A 48 0.28 2.19 6.34
CA GLU A 48 1.63 2.49 6.82
C GLU A 48 1.69 2.36 8.35
N ALA A 49 2.90 2.10 8.86
CA ALA A 49 3.18 2.10 10.29
C ALA A 49 4.57 2.70 10.56
N PRO A 50 4.84 3.21 11.78
CA PRO A 50 6.19 3.55 12.17
C PRO A 50 7.11 2.33 12.04
N ARG A 51 8.33 2.55 11.55
CA ARG A 51 9.33 1.49 11.44
C ARG A 51 9.59 0.89 12.83
N LYS A 52 9.69 -0.44 12.91
CA LYS A 52 10.06 -1.11 14.16
C LYS A 52 11.44 -0.65 14.64
N MET A 53 11.46 0.01 15.81
CA MET A 53 12.71 0.39 16.48
C MET A 53 13.27 -0.72 17.38
N SER A 54 12.41 -1.62 17.87
CA SER A 54 12.77 -2.74 18.75
C SER A 54 11.66 -3.79 18.75
N SER A 55 11.98 -5.07 18.96
CA SER A 55 10.99 -6.13 19.15
C SER A 55 10.23 -6.04 20.48
N ALA A 56 10.79 -5.31 21.45
CA ALA A 56 10.19 -5.15 22.78
C ALA A 56 9.18 -4.00 22.86
N LEU A 57 9.09 -3.15 21.84
CA LEU A 57 8.28 -1.93 21.86
C LEU A 57 7.34 -1.88 20.66
N ALA A 58 6.09 -1.51 20.92
CA ALA A 58 5.14 -1.16 19.87
C ALA A 58 5.18 0.36 19.66
N ALA A 59 5.47 0.79 18.43
CA ALA A 59 5.40 2.19 18.05
C ALA A 59 3.98 2.52 17.55
N ALA A 60 3.43 3.63 18.03
CA ALA A 60 2.14 4.16 17.58
C ALA A 60 2.30 5.63 17.17
N PRO A 61 1.67 6.05 16.07
CA PRO A 61 1.66 7.46 15.70
C PRO A 61 0.79 8.27 16.66
N ILE A 62 1.27 9.46 17.03
CA ILE A 62 0.50 10.49 17.74
C ILE A 62 0.29 11.64 16.75
N PHE A 63 -0.96 12.09 16.60
CA PHE A 63 -1.40 13.11 15.66
C PHE A 63 -1.90 14.35 16.40
#